data_AF-A0A1V9URM5-F1
#
_entry.id   AF-A0A1V9URM5-F1
#
_cell.length_a   1.000
_cell.length_b   1.000
_cell.length_c   1.000
_cell.angle_alpha   90.00
_cell.angle_beta   90.00
_cell.angle_gamma   90.00
#
_symmetry.space_group_name_H-M   'P 1'
#
loop_
_entity.id
_entity.type
_entity.pdbx_description
1 polymer ?
#
loop_
_entity_poly.entity_id
_entity_poly.type
_entity_poly.pdbx_seq_one_letter_code
_entity_poly.pdbx_strand_id
1 'polypeptide(L)'
;MEVERVRHLDCSEPDKFGMHEYYYEWDDYWFTDGALFLLARSHTDEPEEADFMGINLDGESREIALTDLSHPLFIAAYAYLLTEGKVKFNRFTGKGYKVMDTLSPNEI
;
A
#
# COMPACT_ATOMS: atom_id res chain seq x y z
N MET A 1 -14.02 -7.98 4.05
CA MET A 1 -12.86 -7.07 4.08
C MET A 1 -13.14 -5.92 5.02
N GLU A 2 -12.36 -5.84 6.10
CA GLU A 2 -12.21 -4.66 6.94
C GLU A 2 -11.03 -3.82 6.43
N VAL A 3 -11.10 -2.49 6.63
CA VAL A 3 -10.03 -1.57 6.22
C VAL A 3 -9.67 -0.67 7.38
N GLU A 4 -8.39 -0.65 7.75
CA GLU A 4 -7.81 0.30 8.68
C GLU A 4 -6.82 1.20 7.92
N ARG A 5 -6.84 2.51 8.23
CA ARG A 5 -5.89 3.49 7.68
C ARG A 5 -5.15 4.15 8.83
N VAL A 6 -3.83 4.05 8.81
CA VAL A 6 -2.94 4.65 9.83
C VAL A 6 -2.02 5.66 9.16
N ARG A 7 -2.04 6.90 9.65
CA ARG A 7 -1.12 7.96 9.22
C ARG A 7 0.20 7.82 9.97
N HIS A 8 1.30 7.86 9.23
CA HIS A 8 2.66 7.86 9.75
C HIS A 8 3.39 9.13 9.32
N LEU A 9 4.26 9.60 10.21
CA LEU A 9 5.17 10.71 9.98
C LEU A 9 6.53 10.33 10.53
N ASP A 10 7.55 10.39 9.69
CA ASP A 10 8.95 10.25 10.06
C ASP A 10 9.72 11.45 9.50
N CYS A 11 10.14 12.33 10.39
CA CYS A 11 10.88 13.54 10.04
C CYS A 11 12.03 13.76 11.02
N SER A 12 13.07 14.45 10.58
CA SER A 12 14.16 14.88 11.47
C SER A 12 13.63 15.85 12.54
N GLU A 13 14.48 16.27 13.48
CA GLU A 13 14.19 17.49 14.22
C GLU A 13 14.19 18.71 13.27
N PRO A 14 13.35 19.73 13.52
CA PRO A 14 13.40 20.97 12.75
C PRO A 14 14.63 21.80 13.15
N ASP A 15 15.20 22.50 12.18
CA ASP A 15 16.26 23.47 12.44
C ASP A 15 15.71 24.76 13.09
N LYS A 16 16.59 25.74 13.31
CA LYS A 16 16.20 27.04 13.91
C LYS A 16 15.17 27.84 13.10
N PHE A 17 14.91 27.46 11.85
CA PHE A 17 13.92 28.07 10.97
C PHE A 17 12.66 27.21 10.81
N GLY A 18 12.58 26.05 11.49
CA GLY A 18 11.46 25.13 11.39
C GLY A 18 11.57 24.15 10.22
N MET A 19 12.72 24.07 9.54
CA MET A 19 12.90 23.22 8.38
C MET A 19 13.46 21.86 8.80
N HIS A 20 12.89 20.78 8.26
CA HIS A 20 13.38 19.42 8.48
C HIS A 20 14.39 19.03 7.39
N GLU A 21 15.42 18.27 7.75
CA GLU A 21 16.38 17.68 6.79
C GLU A 21 15.70 16.59 5.94
N TYR A 22 14.79 15.83 6.55
CA TYR A 22 13.90 14.91 5.86
C TYR A 22 12.50 14.96 6.46
N TYR A 23 11.49 14.73 5.62
CA TYR A 23 10.08 14.69 6.00
C TYR A 23 9.38 13.62 5.15
N TYR A 24 9.01 12.51 5.77
CA TYR A 24 8.26 11.43 5.14
C TYR A 24 6.93 11.29 5.83
N GLU A 25 5.85 11.42 5.07
CA GLU A 25 4.50 11.26 5.57
C GLU A 25 3.73 10.33 4.63
N TRP A 26 3.06 9.33 5.21
CA TRP A 26 2.36 8.31 4.43
C TRP A 26 1.19 7.72 5.21
N ASP A 27 0.25 7.14 4.48
CA ASP A 27 -0.83 6.32 5.01
C ASP A 27 -0.55 4.85 4.74
N ASP A 28 -0.62 4.03 5.78
CA ASP A 28 -0.68 2.57 5.67
C ASP A 28 -2.14 2.12 5.71
N TYR A 29 -2.56 1.38 4.70
CA TYR A 29 -3.87 0.75 4.55
C TYR A 29 -3.73 -0.75 4.83
N TRP A 30 -4.39 -1.20 5.89
CA TRP A 30 -4.47 -2.60 6.27
C TRP A 30 -5.83 -3.16 5.85
N PHE A 31 -5.81 -4.10 4.91
CA PHE A 31 -6.99 -4.80 4.44
C PHE A 31 -7.03 -6.20 5.05
N THR A 32 -8.10 -6.50 5.78
CA THR A 32 -8.20 -7.75 6.54
C THR A 32 -9.41 -8.57 6.10
N ASP A 33 -9.21 -9.87 5.89
CA ASP A 33 -10.28 -10.85 5.72
C ASP A 33 -9.93 -12.15 6.43
N GLY A 34 -10.53 -12.36 7.60
CA GLY A 34 -10.17 -13.46 8.50
C GLY A 34 -8.72 -13.33 8.98
N ALA A 35 -7.89 -14.34 8.70
CA ALA A 35 -6.48 -14.38 9.08
C ALA A 35 -5.53 -13.85 8.00
N LEU A 36 -6.08 -13.38 6.88
CA LEU A 36 -5.32 -12.81 5.77
C LEU A 36 -5.32 -11.29 5.85
N PHE A 37 -4.13 -10.70 5.78
CA PHE A 37 -3.91 -9.25 5.81
C PHE A 37 -3.12 -8.83 4.57
N LEU A 38 -3.51 -7.73 3.95
CA LEU A 38 -2.79 -7.10 2.85
C LEU A 38 -2.45 -5.67 3.25
N LEU A 39 -1.19 -5.29 3.11
CA LEU A 39 -0.70 -3.95 3.41
C LEU A 39 -0.46 -3.17 2.12
N ALA A 40 -1.04 -1.97 2.02
CA ALA A 40 -0.68 -0.97 1.03
C ALA A 40 -0.22 0.33 1.70
N ARG A 41 0.70 1.06 1.07
CA ARG A 41 1.24 2.33 1.55
C ARG A 41 1.04 3.42 0.50
N SER A 42 0.67 4.62 0.91
CA SER A 42 0.56 5.78 0.02
C SER A 42 1.22 6.99 0.66
N HIS A 43 2.24 7.55 -0.01
CA HIS A 43 2.94 8.74 0.47
C HIS A 43 2.10 10.00 0.16
N THR A 44 2.13 10.99 1.05
CA THR A 44 1.25 12.17 0.92
C THR A 44 1.71 13.15 -0.17
N ASP A 45 2.98 13.11 -0.54
CA ASP A 45 3.56 13.87 -1.66
C ASP A 45 3.23 13.27 -3.03
N GLU A 46 2.96 11.96 -3.09
CA GLU A 46 2.46 11.24 -4.28
C GLU A 46 1.08 10.60 -4.00
N PRO A 47 0.03 11.40 -3.76
CA PRO A 47 -1.24 10.90 -3.24
C PRO A 47 -2.04 10.05 -4.23
N GLU A 48 -1.64 10.01 -5.50
CA GLU A 48 -2.24 9.15 -6.54
C GLU A 48 -1.61 7.74 -6.58
N GLU A 49 -0.54 7.52 -5.83
CA GLU A 49 0.23 6.26 -5.82
C GLU A 49 -0.04 5.45 -4.56
N ALA A 50 -0.12 4.12 -4.72
CA ALA A 50 -0.14 3.18 -3.62
C ALA A 50 0.73 1.95 -3.91
N ASP A 51 1.61 1.63 -2.96
CA ASP A 51 2.50 0.49 -3.00
C ASP A 51 1.93 -0.65 -2.17
N PHE A 52 1.65 -1.78 -2.78
CA PHE A 52 1.34 -2.99 -2.03
C PHE A 52 2.64 -3.58 -1.44
N MET A 53 2.76 -3.52 -0.12
CA MET A 53 3.98 -3.81 0.61
C MET A 53 4.15 -5.31 0.90
N GLY A 54 3.06 -6.06 0.99
CA GLY A 54 3.10 -7.47 1.31
C GLY A 54 1.75 -8.03 1.75
N ILE A 55 1.72 -9.34 1.91
CA ILE A 55 0.58 -10.09 2.44
C ILE A 55 1.03 -10.87 3.67
N ASN A 56 0.22 -10.90 4.71
CA ASN A 56 0.43 -11.70 5.92
C ASN A 56 -0.68 -12.73 6.04
N LEU A 57 -0.31 -13.99 6.23
CA LEU A 57 -1.24 -15.09 6.50
C LEU A 57 -0.80 -15.76 7.81
N ASP A 58 -1.69 -15.82 8.79
CA ASP A 58 -1.44 -16.47 10.08
C ASP A 58 -0.14 -15.99 10.78
N GLY A 59 0.20 -14.70 10.63
CA GLY A 59 1.40 -14.10 11.22
C GLY A 59 2.66 -14.18 10.36
N GLU A 60 2.63 -14.90 9.23
CA GLU A 60 3.75 -14.97 8.30
C GLU A 60 3.62 -13.94 7.17
N SER A 61 4.51 -12.94 7.17
CA SER A 61 4.57 -11.93 6.10
C SER A 61 5.40 -12.41 4.92
N ARG A 62 4.89 -12.21 3.71
CA ARG A 62 5.59 -12.48 2.45
C ARG A 62 5.28 -11.44 1.38
N GLU A 63 6.11 -11.46 0.33
CA GLU A 63 5.86 -10.68 -0.89
C GLU A 63 4.57 -11.12 -1.59
N ILE A 64 3.99 -10.18 -2.34
CA ILE A 64 2.80 -10.42 -3.17
C ILE A 64 3.23 -11.14 -4.45
N ALA A 65 2.84 -12.40 -4.55
CA ALA A 65 3.03 -13.22 -5.72
C ALA A 65 2.01 -12.85 -6.81
N LEU A 66 2.31 -13.20 -8.05
CA LEU A 66 1.39 -12.95 -9.18
C LEU A 66 0.04 -13.67 -8.99
N THR A 67 0.04 -14.82 -8.33
CA THR A 67 -1.18 -15.57 -8.01
C THR A 67 -2.07 -14.88 -6.98
N ASP A 68 -1.53 -13.97 -6.17
CA ASP A 68 -2.32 -13.23 -5.19
C ASP A 68 -3.13 -12.12 -5.85
N LEU A 69 -2.78 -11.70 -7.07
CA LEU A 69 -3.47 -10.61 -7.78
C LEU A 69 -4.92 -10.97 -8.14
N SER A 70 -5.22 -12.26 -8.29
CA SER A 70 -6.58 -12.77 -8.48
C SER A 70 -7.26 -13.15 -7.16
N HIS A 71 -6.61 -12.93 -6.01
CA HIS A 71 -7.22 -13.23 -4.72
C HIS A 71 -8.34 -12.21 -4.40
N PRO A 72 -9.50 -12.64 -3.86
CA PRO A 72 -10.61 -11.73 -3.57
C PRO A 72 -10.23 -10.53 -2.68
N LEU A 73 -9.39 -10.75 -1.67
CA LEU A 73 -8.89 -9.66 -0.82
C LEU A 73 -8.07 -8.63 -1.61
N PHE A 74 -7.22 -9.07 -2.53
CA PHE A 74 -6.41 -8.17 -3.35
C PHE A 74 -7.30 -7.33 -4.27
N ILE A 75 -8.25 -7.97 -4.96
CA ILE A 75 -9.21 -7.31 -5.85
C ILE A 75 -10.03 -6.26 -5.08
N ALA A 76 -10.53 -6.61 -3.90
CA ALA A 76 -11.31 -5.69 -3.06
C ALA A 76 -10.47 -4.52 -2.55
N ALA A 77 -9.22 -4.76 -2.15
CA ALA A 77 -8.28 -3.72 -1.72
C ALA A 77 -7.91 -2.78 -2.87
N TYR A 78 -7.62 -3.33 -4.05
CA TYR A 78 -7.34 -2.55 -5.26
C TYR A 78 -8.53 -1.66 -5.63
N ALA A 79 -9.75 -2.21 -5.62
CA ALA A 79 -10.97 -1.44 -5.87
C ALA A 79 -11.19 -0.35 -4.82
N TYR A 80 -10.94 -0.63 -3.54
CA TYR A 80 -11.02 0.38 -2.48
C TYR A 80 -10.02 1.52 -2.71
N LEU A 81 -8.76 1.21 -3.02
CA LEU A 81 -7.74 2.22 -3.27
C LEU A 81 -8.06 3.07 -4.51
N LEU A 82 -8.67 2.50 -5.55
CA LEU A 82 -9.19 3.28 -6.67
C LEU A 82 -10.26 4.31 -6.22
N THR A 83 -11.15 3.94 -5.29
CA THR A 83 -12.14 4.88 -4.74
C THR A 83 -11.52 5.96 -3.86
N GLU A 84 -10.36 5.68 -3.25
CA GLU A 84 -9.52 6.66 -2.54
C GLU A 84 -8.68 7.54 -3.46
N GLY A 85 -8.82 7.39 -4.79
CA GLY A 85 -8.12 8.17 -5.81
C GLY A 85 -6.72 7.66 -6.16
N LYS A 86 -6.35 6.45 -5.72
CA LYS A 86 -5.08 5.82 -6.11
C LYS A 86 -5.21 5.22 -7.50
N VAL A 87 -4.36 5.63 -8.44
CA VAL A 87 -4.41 5.20 -9.84
C VAL A 87 -3.07 4.65 -10.35
N LYS A 88 -2.00 4.82 -9.56
CA LYS A 88 -0.68 4.22 -9.81
C LYS A 88 -0.43 3.19 -8.71
N PHE A 89 -0.06 1.99 -9.12
CA PHE A 89 0.15 0.89 -8.19
C PHE A 89 1.49 0.22 -8.44
N ASN A 90 2.20 -0.06 -7.36
CA ASN A 90 3.37 -0.92 -7.38
C ASN A 90 3.20 -2.05 -6.39
N ARG A 91 4.04 -3.07 -6.54
CA ARG A 91 4.27 -4.08 -5.50
C ARG A 91 5.70 -3.99 -5.02
N PHE A 92 5.91 -4.04 -3.72
CA PHE A 92 7.23 -4.23 -3.16
C PHE A 92 7.66 -5.68 -3.37
N THR A 93 8.80 -5.85 -4.02
CA THR A 93 9.56 -7.10 -4.01
C THR A 93 10.77 -6.85 -3.12
N GLY A 94 11.36 -7.84 -2.46
CA GLY A 94 12.54 -7.67 -1.61
C GLY A 94 13.79 -7.13 -2.34
N LYS A 95 13.65 -6.80 -3.63
CA LYS A 95 14.64 -6.16 -4.51
C LYS A 95 14.24 -4.73 -4.94
N GLY A 96 13.09 -4.22 -4.49
CA GLY A 96 12.53 -2.92 -4.84
C GLY A 96 11.09 -3.00 -5.39
N TYR A 97 10.55 -1.84 -5.74
CA TYR A 97 9.19 -1.70 -6.27
C TYR A 97 9.09 -2.13 -7.73
N LYS A 98 7.98 -2.79 -8.07
CA LYS A 98 7.62 -3.13 -9.44
C LYS A 98 6.25 -2.57 -9.76
N VAL A 99 6.17 -1.77 -10.81
CA VAL A 99 4.91 -1.27 -11.35
C VAL A 99 3.98 -2.43 -11.62
N MET A 100 2.73 -2.25 -11.21
CA MET A 100 1.64 -3.12 -11.58
C MET A 100 0.99 -2.53 -12.82
N ASP A 101 1.11 -3.25 -13.94
CA ASP A 101 0.27 -2.93 -15.10
C ASP A 101 -1.19 -2.99 -14.63
N THR A 102 -1.97 -1.94 -14.90
CA THR A 102 -3.36 -1.84 -14.46
C THR A 102 -4.08 -3.13 -14.78
N LEU A 103 -4.58 -3.84 -13.75
CA LEU A 103 -5.48 -4.98 -13.94
C LEU A 103 -6.60 -4.49 -14.86
N SER A 104 -6.72 -5.10 -16.03
CA SER A 104 -7.78 -4.72 -16.97
C SER A 104 -9.11 -4.89 -16.23
N PRO A 105 -10.05 -3.92 -16.31
CA PRO A 105 -11.36 -4.05 -15.67
C PRO A 105 -12.14 -5.32 -16.04
N ASN A 106 -11.72 -6.05 -17.09
CA ASN A 106 -12.30 -7.30 -17.54
C ASN A 106 -11.73 -8.57 -16.87
N GLU A 107 -10.87 -8.45 -15.86
CA GLU A 107 -10.27 -9.59 -15.13
C GLU A 107 -10.81 -9.77 -13.69
N ILE A 108 -11.94 -9.09 -13.36
CA ILE A 108 -12.70 -9.27 -12.11
C ILE A 108 -14.05 -9.94 -12.42
#